data_AF-X6PBV0-F1
#
_entry.id   AF-X6PBV0-F1
#
_cell.length_a   1.000
_cell.length_b   1.000
_cell.length_c   1.000
_cell.angle_alpha   90.00
_cell.angle_beta   90.00
_cell.angle_gamma   90.00
#
_symmetry.space_group_name_H-M   'P 1'
#
loop_
_entity.id
_entity.type
_entity.pdbx_description
1 polymer ?
#
loop_
_entity_poly.entity_id
_entity_poly.type
_entity_poly.pdbx_seq_one_letter_code
_entity_poly.pdbx_strand_id
1 'polypeptide(L)'
;MVYDKNFVRHIDACETMGNATTICSDKTGTLTQNSMKVTRVFIGGTKYFSETPSKESLGAPLFDLVTRAIICNSKAFYDEKEEEEKENTKLVGGNQTECALLQWALDLGAKNYKEIRTEFPVTKFFPFDSAIKSSSVLVKGKEPDQYFVFTKGAAEQVIDCCSHY
;
A
#
# COMPACT_ATOMS: atom_id res chain seq x y z
N MET A 1 -20.10 -29.02 6.46
CA MET A 1 -20.42 -27.87 5.60
C MET A 1 -20.69 -26.61 6.41
N VAL A 2 -21.79 -26.50 7.17
CA VAL A 2 -22.08 -25.26 7.95
C VAL A 2 -21.04 -24.99 9.05
N TYR A 3 -20.61 -26.03 9.78
CA TYR A 3 -19.52 -25.91 10.77
C TYR A 3 -18.18 -25.48 10.14
N ASP A 4 -17.98 -25.76 8.85
CA ASP A 4 -16.78 -25.39 8.09
C ASP A 4 -16.89 -24.01 7.42
N LYS A 5 -17.87 -23.20 7.85
CA LYS A 5 -18.20 -21.89 7.25
C LYS A 5 -18.62 -21.96 5.78
N ASN A 6 -19.06 -23.12 5.29
CA ASN A 6 -19.62 -23.31 3.95
C ASN A 6 -21.16 -23.43 4.04
N PHE A 7 -21.84 -22.30 3.84
CA PHE A 7 -23.29 -22.23 3.93
C PHE A 7 -23.97 -22.64 2.62
N VAL A 8 -24.74 -23.73 2.67
CA VAL A 8 -25.48 -24.26 1.52
C VAL A 8 -26.92 -23.76 1.57
N ARG A 9 -27.34 -23.01 0.54
CA ARG A 9 -28.71 -22.48 0.42
C ARG A 9 -29.70 -23.51 -0.16
N HIS A 10 -29.21 -24.37 -1.05
CA HIS A 10 -29.99 -25.36 -1.79
C HIS A 10 -29.34 -26.73 -1.58
N ILE A 11 -30.03 -27.69 -0.95
CA ILE A 11 -29.44 -28.96 -0.48
C ILE A 11 -28.92 -29.82 -1.65
N ASP A 12 -29.57 -29.74 -2.81
CA ASP A 12 -29.20 -30.35 -4.09
C ASP A 12 -27.88 -29.81 -4.67
N ALA A 13 -27.41 -28.65 -4.21
CA ALA A 13 -26.08 -28.14 -4.58
C ALA A 13 -24.94 -29.04 -4.06
N CYS A 14 -25.16 -29.79 -2.96
CA CYS A 14 -24.17 -30.72 -2.42
C CYS A 14 -23.84 -31.84 -3.42
N GLU A 15 -24.87 -32.40 -4.07
CA GLU A 15 -24.72 -33.45 -5.07
C GLU A 15 -24.12 -32.90 -6.37
N THR A 16 -24.58 -31.71 -6.80
CA THR A 16 -24.05 -31.02 -7.98
C THR A 16 -22.55 -30.74 -7.86
N MET A 17 -22.08 -30.28 -6.69
CA MET A 17 -20.67 -30.01 -6.43
C MET A 17 -19.83 -31.30 -6.42
N GLY A 18 -20.37 -32.41 -5.89
CA GLY A 18 -19.69 -33.71 -5.89
C GLY A 18 -19.45 -34.29 -7.29
N ASN A 19 -20.30 -33.94 -8.25
CA ASN A 19 -20.21 -34.37 -9.65
C ASN A 19 -19.53 -33.35 -10.58
N ALA A 20 -19.03 -32.23 -10.04
CA ALA A 20 -18.42 -31.18 -10.85
C ALA A 20 -17.09 -31.64 -11.47
N THR A 21 -16.97 -31.54 -12.80
CA THR A 21 -15.73 -31.86 -13.54
C THR A 21 -14.97 -30.63 -14.03
N THR A 22 -15.57 -29.43 -13.91
CA THR A 22 -14.96 -28.16 -14.29
C THR A 22 -15.41 -27.08 -13.31
N ILE A 23 -14.46 -26.27 -12.83
CA ILE A 23 -14.71 -25.14 -11.93
C ILE A 23 -14.33 -23.85 -12.66
N CYS A 24 -15.32 -22.97 -12.86
CA CYS A 24 -15.09 -21.62 -13.36
C CYS A 24 -15.00 -20.67 -12.16
N SER A 25 -13.79 -20.24 -11.81
CA SER A 25 -13.56 -19.31 -10.69
C SER A 25 -13.28 -17.90 -11.19
N ASP A 26 -13.83 -16.90 -10.50
CA ASP A 26 -13.35 -15.54 -10.64
C ASP A 26 -11.99 -15.38 -9.94
N LYS A 27 -11.19 -14.41 -10.37
CA LYS A 27 -9.87 -14.13 -9.79
C LYS A 27 -9.99 -13.31 -8.51
N THR A 28 -10.65 -12.15 -8.58
CA THR A 28 -10.60 -11.14 -7.53
C THR A 28 -11.59 -11.46 -6.42
N GLY A 29 -11.11 -11.62 -5.18
CA GLY A 29 -11.97 -11.94 -4.04
C GLY A 29 -12.39 -13.42 -3.94
N THR A 30 -11.99 -14.25 -4.91
CA THR A 30 -12.13 -15.72 -4.86
C THR A 30 -10.76 -16.40 -4.82
N LEU A 31 -9.93 -16.22 -5.87
CA LEU A 31 -8.55 -16.74 -5.86
C LEU A 31 -7.58 -15.82 -5.12
N THR A 32 -7.83 -14.50 -5.15
CA THR A 32 -7.02 -13.51 -4.44
C THR A 32 -7.79 -12.92 -3.26
N GLN A 33 -7.06 -12.51 -2.21
CA GLN A 33 -7.63 -11.95 -0.98
C GLN A 33 -8.25 -10.54 -1.15
N ASN A 34 -8.37 -10.03 -2.39
CA ASN A 34 -8.80 -8.66 -2.71
C ASN A 34 -8.12 -7.58 -1.82
N SER A 35 -6.85 -7.84 -1.49
CA SER A 35 -6.01 -7.01 -0.63
C SER A 35 -4.68 -6.85 -1.35
N MET A 36 -4.40 -5.62 -1.80
CA MET A 36 -3.16 -5.30 -2.48
C MET A 36 -2.00 -5.39 -1.48
N LYS A 37 -0.89 -6.00 -1.90
CA LYS A 37 0.34 -6.10 -1.12
C LYS A 37 1.53 -5.74 -1.99
N VAL A 38 2.52 -5.07 -1.41
CA VAL A 38 3.80 -4.83 -2.08
C VAL A 38 4.55 -6.15 -2.10
N THR A 39 4.84 -6.65 -3.30
CA THR A 39 5.54 -7.93 -3.48
C THR A 39 6.99 -7.76 -3.89
N ARG A 40 7.31 -6.69 -4.62
CA ARG A 40 8.64 -6.45 -5.17
C ARG A 40 8.94 -4.97 -5.11
N VAL A 41 10.18 -4.63 -4.79
CA VAL A 41 10.65 -3.24 -4.80
C VAL A 41 12.04 -3.13 -5.42
N PHE A 42 12.33 -1.98 -6.02
CA PHE A 42 13.65 -1.63 -6.53
C PHE A 42 14.08 -0.33 -5.87
N ILE A 43 15.07 -0.40 -4.97
CA ILE A 43 15.47 0.71 -4.10
C ILE A 43 16.99 0.69 -3.97
N GLY A 44 17.64 1.85 -4.10
CA GLY A 44 19.10 1.97 -3.99
C GLY A 44 19.87 1.10 -4.99
N GLY A 45 19.34 0.91 -6.20
CA GLY A 45 19.95 0.06 -7.22
C GLY A 45 19.76 -1.45 -7.01
N THR A 46 19.05 -1.87 -5.96
CA THR A 46 18.88 -3.29 -5.60
C THR A 46 17.43 -3.72 -5.77
N LYS A 47 17.22 -4.93 -6.33
CA LYS A 47 15.90 -5.55 -6.49
C LYS A 47 15.61 -6.48 -5.32
N TYR A 48 14.48 -6.25 -4.67
CA TYR A 48 13.97 -7.06 -3.56
C TYR A 48 12.69 -7.76 -4.03
N PHE A 49 12.72 -9.10 -4.10
CA PHE A 49 11.66 -9.91 -4.72
C PHE A 49 10.80 -10.71 -3.74
N SER A 50 11.44 -11.27 -2.71
CA SER A 50 10.79 -12.11 -1.71
C SER A 50 11.14 -11.68 -0.29
N GLU A 51 12.21 -10.90 -0.15
CA GLU A 51 12.71 -10.38 1.12
C GLU A 51 12.44 -8.88 1.17
N THR A 52 11.80 -8.42 2.24
CA THR A 52 11.67 -7.00 2.51
C THR A 52 13.05 -6.45 2.89
N PRO A 53 13.51 -5.32 2.31
CA PRO A 53 14.79 -4.73 2.70
C PRO A 53 14.80 -4.43 4.20
N SER A 54 15.94 -4.67 4.88
CA SER A 54 16.09 -4.21 6.25
C SER A 54 16.48 -2.73 6.28
N LYS A 55 16.20 -2.05 7.39
CA LYS A 55 16.60 -0.65 7.60
C LYS A 55 18.12 -0.46 7.45
N GLU A 56 18.90 -1.44 7.90
CA GLU A 56 20.36 -1.46 7.81
C GLU A 56 20.81 -1.57 6.35
N SER A 57 20.13 -2.40 5.54
CA SER A 57 20.47 -2.59 4.13
C SER A 57 20.23 -1.34 3.28
N LEU A 58 19.20 -0.54 3.61
CA LEU A 58 18.90 0.71 2.93
C LEU A 58 19.79 1.86 3.40
N GLY A 59 20.27 1.79 4.65
CA GLY A 59 20.91 2.92 5.32
C GLY A 59 19.91 3.98 5.74
N ALA A 60 20.26 4.75 6.77
CA ALA A 60 19.36 5.73 7.38
C ALA A 60 18.78 6.79 6.41
N PRO A 61 19.57 7.41 5.50
CA PRO A 61 19.06 8.46 4.62
C PRO A 61 18.02 7.97 3.62
N LEU A 62 18.29 6.82 2.98
CA LEU A 62 17.39 6.26 1.96
C LEU A 62 16.13 5.68 2.60
N PHE A 63 16.27 5.02 3.75
CA PHE A 63 15.14 4.53 4.53
C PHE A 63 14.18 5.67 4.92
N ASP A 64 14.72 6.77 5.46
CA ASP A 64 13.95 7.94 5.87
C ASP A 64 13.28 8.63 4.67
N LEU A 65 13.98 8.75 3.54
CA LEU A 65 13.42 9.30 2.31
C LEU A 65 12.24 8.47 1.80
N VAL A 66 12.41 7.15 1.68
CA VAL A 66 11.38 6.24 1.13
C VAL A 66 10.15 6.20 2.04
N THR A 67 10.35 6.01 3.34
CA THR A 67 9.24 5.93 4.31
C THR A 67 8.47 7.25 4.38
N ARG A 68 9.17 8.40 4.40
CA ARG A 68 8.53 9.72 4.35
C ARG A 68 7.75 9.95 3.06
N ALA A 69 8.33 9.62 1.91
CA ALA A 69 7.67 9.78 0.61
C ALA A 69 6.36 8.98 0.55
N ILE A 70 6.36 7.74 1.04
CA ILE A 70 5.17 6.88 1.09
C ILE A 70 4.12 7.44 2.06
N ILE A 71 4.53 7.78 3.28
CA ILE A 71 3.60 8.19 4.35
C ILE A 71 2.95 9.54 4.05
N CYS A 72 3.72 10.52 3.58
CA CYS A 72 3.22 11.85 3.25
C CYS A 72 2.41 11.86 1.96
N ASN A 73 2.73 10.99 0.99
CA ASN A 73 1.96 10.82 -0.24
C ASN A 73 0.90 9.71 -0.10
N SER A 74 0.31 9.53 1.08
CA SER A 74 -0.78 8.59 1.28
C SER A 74 -1.88 9.24 2.11
N LYS A 75 -3.13 9.00 1.74
CA LYS A 75 -4.32 9.36 2.54
C LYS A 75 -4.79 8.23 3.45
N ALA A 76 -4.18 7.05 3.35
CA ALA A 76 -4.59 5.89 4.12
C ALA A 76 -4.36 6.09 5.63
N PHE A 77 -5.21 5.50 6.45
CA PHE A 77 -5.13 5.48 7.92
C PHE A 77 -5.79 4.20 8.46
N TYR A 78 -5.44 3.76 9.67
CA TYR A 78 -6.11 2.60 10.29
C TYR A 78 -7.52 2.98 10.72
N ASP A 79 -8.49 2.11 10.45
CA ASP A 79 -9.85 2.28 10.97
C ASP A 79 -9.86 2.08 12.50
N GLU A 80 -10.07 3.16 13.24
CA GLU A 80 -10.10 3.16 14.71
C GLU A 80 -11.38 2.49 15.27
N LYS A 81 -12.33 2.11 14.41
CA LYS A 81 -13.57 1.42 14.82
C LYS A 81 -13.41 -0.10 14.96
N GLU A 82 -12.31 -0.68 14.51
CA GLU A 82 -12.01 -2.12 14.58
C GLU A 82 -11.17 -2.51 15.82
N GLU A 83 -11.23 -1.72 16.91
CA GLU A 83 -10.42 -1.94 18.13
C GLU A 83 -10.72 -3.24 18.91
N GLU A 84 -11.84 -3.93 18.63
CA GLU A 84 -12.21 -5.17 19.35
C GLU A 84 -11.50 -6.43 18.83
N GLU A 85 -10.88 -6.42 17.64
CA GLU A 85 -10.07 -7.52 17.12
C GLU A 85 -8.71 -7.01 16.57
N LYS A 86 -7.69 -6.98 17.43
CA LYS A 86 -6.33 -6.49 17.11
C LYS A 86 -5.66 -7.14 15.88
N GLU A 87 -6.15 -8.28 15.39
CA GLU A 87 -5.62 -8.96 14.20
C GLU A 87 -6.21 -8.43 12.87
N ASN A 88 -7.27 -7.63 12.89
CA ASN A 88 -8.03 -7.29 11.68
C ASN A 88 -8.06 -5.80 11.32
N THR A 89 -7.38 -4.91 12.05
CA THR A 89 -7.42 -3.47 11.80
C THR A 89 -6.90 -3.13 10.40
N LYS A 90 -7.83 -2.77 9.50
CA LYS A 90 -7.49 -2.48 8.09
C LYS A 90 -7.16 -1.01 7.89
N LEU A 91 -6.22 -0.76 6.97
CA LEU A 91 -5.99 0.57 6.42
C LEU A 91 -7.13 0.94 5.46
N VAL A 92 -7.74 2.09 5.71
CA VAL A 92 -8.86 2.68 4.97
C VAL A 92 -8.53 4.12 4.55
N GLY A 93 -9.44 4.78 3.82
CA GLY A 93 -9.34 6.21 3.46
C GLY A 93 -8.44 6.55 2.26
N GLY A 94 -7.59 5.61 1.83
CA GLY A 94 -6.86 5.65 0.57
C GLY A 94 -7.36 4.59 -0.42
N ASN A 95 -6.80 4.59 -1.62
CA ASN A 95 -7.00 3.46 -2.55
C ASN A 95 -6.23 2.21 -2.08
N GLN A 96 -6.55 1.03 -2.62
CA GLN A 96 -5.92 -0.22 -2.18
C GLN A 96 -4.39 -0.20 -2.31
N THR A 97 -3.84 0.50 -3.31
CA THR A 97 -2.38 0.65 -3.49
C THR A 97 -1.75 1.54 -2.41
N GLU A 98 -2.41 2.62 -2.00
CA GLU A 98 -1.98 3.49 -0.92
C GLU A 98 -1.97 2.77 0.42
N CYS A 99 -3.00 1.96 0.69
CA CYS A 99 -3.06 1.11 1.87
C CYS A 99 -1.91 0.09 1.86
N ALA A 100 -1.67 -0.57 0.72
CA ALA A 100 -0.57 -1.53 0.57
C ALA A 100 0.81 -0.90 0.82
N LEU A 101 1.05 0.28 0.24
CA LEU A 101 2.32 1.01 0.42
C LEU A 101 2.50 1.48 1.86
N LEU A 102 1.45 2.01 2.49
CA LEU A 102 1.52 2.46 3.88
C LEU A 102 1.78 1.28 4.81
N GLN A 103 1.09 0.14 4.65
CA GLN A 103 1.36 -1.06 5.43
C GLN A 103 2.81 -1.52 5.24
N TRP A 104 3.27 -1.56 3.98
CA TRP A 104 4.64 -1.97 3.68
C TRP A 104 5.71 -1.05 4.31
N ALA A 105 5.48 0.26 4.36
CA ALA A 105 6.36 1.19 5.05
C ALA A 105 6.39 0.95 6.57
N LEU A 106 5.26 0.58 7.17
CA LEU A 106 5.19 0.23 8.59
C LEU A 106 5.87 -1.11 8.87
N ASP A 107 5.68 -2.12 8.02
CA ASP A 107 6.34 -3.43 8.11
C ASP A 107 7.87 -3.33 7.98
N LEU A 108 8.35 -2.33 7.24
CA LEU A 108 9.78 -1.95 7.16
C LEU A 108 10.35 -1.37 8.46
N GLY A 109 9.51 -1.03 9.44
CA GLY A 109 9.90 -0.38 10.68
C GLY A 109 9.88 1.15 10.64
N ALA A 110 9.06 1.75 9.77
CA ALA A 110 8.82 3.20 9.84
C ALA A 110 8.19 3.59 11.18
N LYS A 111 8.39 4.84 11.59
CA LYS A 111 7.66 5.41 12.74
C LYS A 111 6.16 5.45 12.43
N ASN A 112 5.36 5.69 13.48
CA ASN A 112 3.93 5.90 13.32
C ASN A 112 3.66 6.98 12.26
N TYR A 113 2.83 6.64 11.27
CA TYR A 113 2.53 7.52 10.14
C TYR A 113 1.90 8.85 10.58
N LYS A 114 1.18 8.87 11.72
CA LYS A 114 0.62 10.10 12.30
C LYS A 114 1.72 11.06 12.77
N GLU A 115 2.80 10.53 13.36
CA GLU A 115 3.95 11.33 13.80
C GLU A 115 4.66 11.95 12.59
N ILE A 116 4.94 11.15 11.56
CA ILE A 116 5.63 11.62 10.35
C ILE A 116 4.79 12.69 9.61
N ARG A 117 3.47 12.50 9.51
CA ARG A 117 2.58 13.51 8.91
C ARG A 117 2.50 14.80 9.71
N THR A 118 2.74 14.74 11.03
CA THR A 118 2.79 15.93 11.90
C THR A 118 4.14 16.64 11.77
N GLU A 119 5.23 15.88 11.74
CA GLU A 119 6.60 16.38 11.57
C GLU A 119 6.81 17.00 10.18
N PHE A 120 6.17 16.43 9.15
CA PHE A 120 6.27 16.84 7.76
C PHE A 120 4.87 17.11 7.18
N PRO A 121 4.28 18.28 7.50
CA PRO A 121 2.93 18.60 7.07
C PRO A 121 2.85 18.82 5.56
N VAL A 122 1.81 18.22 4.95
CA VAL A 122 1.48 18.42 3.54
C VAL A 122 0.83 19.79 3.37
N THR A 123 1.46 20.67 2.60
CA THR A 123 0.95 22.02 2.32
C THR A 123 0.04 22.05 1.10
N LYS A 124 0.29 21.19 0.12
CA LYS A 124 -0.55 21.07 -1.09
C LYS A 124 -0.62 19.63 -1.56
N PHE A 125 -1.83 19.21 -1.89
CA PHE A 125 -2.12 17.89 -2.45
C PHE A 125 -2.55 18.05 -3.92
N PHE A 126 -1.86 17.35 -4.83
CA PHE A 126 -2.21 17.26 -6.23
C PHE A 126 -2.78 15.85 -6.48
N PRO A 127 -4.11 15.73 -6.68
CA PRO A 127 -4.76 14.43 -6.86
C PRO A 127 -4.23 13.69 -8.09
N PHE A 128 -4.53 12.40 -8.14
CA PHE A 128 -4.21 11.59 -9.31
C PHE A 128 -4.93 12.13 -10.55
N ASP A 129 -4.14 12.41 -11.57
CA ASP A 129 -4.62 12.84 -12.89
C ASP A 129 -4.31 11.73 -13.90
N SER A 130 -5.33 11.32 -14.67
CA SER A 130 -5.22 10.22 -15.62
C SER A 130 -4.39 10.54 -16.86
N ALA A 131 -4.26 11.82 -17.23
CA ALA A 131 -3.47 12.25 -18.38
C ALA A 131 -1.96 12.11 -18.09
N ILE A 132 -1.54 12.50 -16.89
CA ILE A 132 -0.13 12.39 -16.43
C ILE A 132 0.14 11.14 -15.59
N LYS A 133 -0.90 10.32 -15.35
CA LYS A 133 -0.91 9.07 -14.56
C LYS A 133 -0.14 9.15 -13.24
N SER A 134 -0.23 10.28 -12.54
CA SER A 134 0.53 10.53 -11.32
C SER A 134 -0.22 11.44 -10.35
N SER A 135 0.23 11.40 -9.09
CA SER A 135 -0.26 12.18 -7.96
C SER A 135 0.95 12.69 -7.16
N SER A 136 0.87 13.92 -6.66
CA SER A 136 2.00 14.56 -5.98
C SER A 136 1.56 15.30 -4.71
N VAL A 137 2.48 15.42 -3.77
CA VAL A 137 2.29 16.21 -2.55
C VAL A 137 3.46 17.16 -2.34
N LEU A 138 3.15 18.39 -1.96
CA LEU A 138 4.11 19.37 -1.47
C LEU A 138 4.14 19.27 0.06
N VAL A 139 5.32 19.04 0.61
CA VAL A 139 5.56 18.76 2.02
C VAL A 139 6.56 19.77 2.57
N LYS A 140 6.28 20.34 3.74
CA LYS A 140 7.24 21.25 4.39
C LYS A 140 8.36 20.45 5.06
N GLY A 141 9.60 20.90 4.88
CA GLY A 141 10.78 20.36 5.55
C GLY A 141 10.96 20.89 6.97
N LYS A 142 12.10 20.53 7.59
CA LYS A 142 12.45 20.97 8.94
C LYS A 142 13.10 22.35 8.96
N GLU A 143 13.90 22.63 7.94
CA GLU A 143 14.58 23.91 7.81
C GLU A 143 13.62 25.00 7.30
N PRO A 144 13.86 26.28 7.65
CA PRO A 144 13.15 27.41 7.06
C PRO A 144 13.21 27.34 5.53
N ASP A 145 12.06 27.57 4.89
CA ASP A 145 11.87 27.58 3.43
C ASP A 145 12.27 26.28 2.69
N GLN A 146 12.46 25.17 3.41
CA GLN A 146 12.67 23.86 2.79
C GLN A 146 11.33 23.20 2.45
N TYR A 147 11.20 22.73 1.21
CA TYR A 147 10.04 21.98 0.75
C TYR A 147 10.48 20.73 -0.03
N PHE A 148 9.69 19.68 0.09
CA PHE A 148 9.83 18.44 -0.66
C PHE A 148 8.59 18.22 -1.53
N VAL A 149 8.80 17.74 -2.75
CA VAL A 149 7.73 17.23 -3.60
C VAL A 149 7.89 15.73 -3.70
N PHE A 150 6.89 14.99 -3.25
CA PHE A 150 6.84 13.54 -3.44
C PHE A 150 5.80 13.20 -4.49
N THR A 151 6.18 12.41 -5.48
CA THR A 151 5.34 12.01 -6.59
C THR A 151 5.24 10.49 -6.63
N LYS A 152 4.04 9.99 -6.91
CA LYS A 152 3.77 8.57 -7.20
C LYS A 152 2.93 8.48 -8.46
N GLY A 153 3.15 7.46 -9.26
CA GLY A 153 2.44 7.30 -10.53
C GLY A 153 2.93 6.09 -11.31
N ALA A 154 2.53 6.03 -12.57
CA ALA A 154 3.05 5.04 -13.50
C ALA A 154 4.57 5.23 -13.67
N ALA A 155 5.32 4.13 -13.61
CA ALA A 155 6.78 4.18 -13.53
C ALA A 155 7.39 4.91 -14.74
N GLU A 156 6.87 4.67 -15.94
CA GLU A 156 7.31 5.33 -17.17
C GLU A 156 7.12 6.84 -17.10
N GLN A 157 5.98 7.32 -16.58
CA GLN A 157 5.69 8.76 -16.50
C GLN A 157 6.57 9.46 -15.46
N VAL A 158 6.82 8.81 -14.33
CA VAL A 158 7.66 9.39 -13.27
C VAL A 158 9.12 9.42 -13.71
N ILE A 159 9.63 8.33 -14.30
CA ILE A 159 11.02 8.23 -14.76
C ILE A 159 11.31 9.25 -15.86
N ASP A 160 10.38 9.47 -16.80
CA ASP A 160 10.54 10.47 -17.87
C ASP A 160 10.69 11.90 -17.31
N CYS A 161 10.22 12.16 -16.09
CA CYS A 161 10.37 13.44 -15.39
C CYS A 161 11.64 13.54 -14.52
N CYS A 162 12.44 12.47 -14.43
CA CYS A 162 13.62 12.41 -13.58
C CYS A 162 14.91 12.61 -14.39
N SER A 163 15.80 13.48 -13.91
CA SER A 163 17.12 13.70 -14.53
C SER A 163 18.27 12.94 -13.85
N HIS A 164 18.04 12.42 -12.64
CA HIS A 164 19.05 11.77 -11.79
C HIS A 164 18.41 10.64 -10.95
N TYR A 165 19.24 9.72 -10.47
CA TYR A 165 18.89 8.68 -9.50
C TYR A 165 19.89 8.63 -8.34
#